data_AF-A0A935YG01-F1
#
_entry.id   AF-A0A935YG01-F1
#
_cell.length_a   1.000
_cell.length_b   1.000
_cell.length_c   1.000
_cell.angle_alpha   90.00
_cell.angle_beta   90.00
_cell.angle_gamma   90.00
#
_symmetry.space_group_name_H-M   'P 1'
#
loop_
_entity.id
_entity.type
_entity.pdbx_description
1 polymer ?
#
loop_
_entity_poly.entity_id
_entity_poly.type
_entity_poly.pdbx_seq_one_letter_code
_entity_poly.pdbx_strand_id
1 'polypeptide(L)'
;MTRYVEAAVDSEIQTLRCTSSGRACATFRAAAAIGGFVGAGEVDRSAGERALLSAALETGLPEREAIGHIRRGILRGEKTPRTVPDALFHRNLNSLASFRARPAAPARTEAQASPARPPQQEVVALWGASLAVGDDAEAAAWFARRFGSAATWFLQQTELWDLARVMPADIRLPRWAWSRRGPWAGTGHRILFRLWDHTGQAVSLRARSLDSAATPKSLAPSGCSVKGLVLADPLGCQLLGGLCPAWWQPREIVVAEGEPDWLLWAARQRETEAQGPACFGIESGAWSPQIADRVPTDASVVIRTHHDEPGERYAQQIAASLRGRCRIFRSGVGEEASR
;
A
#
# COMPACT_ATOMS: atom_id res chain seq x y z
N MET A 1 -9.78 20.42 15.65
CA MET A 1 -9.50 19.33 14.69
C MET A 1 -8.02 19.38 14.37
N THR A 2 -7.30 18.27 14.49
CA THR A 2 -5.88 18.20 14.09
C THR A 2 -5.77 18.11 12.57
N ARG A 3 -4.67 18.58 11.95
CA ARG A 3 -4.47 18.52 10.49
C ARG A 3 -4.55 17.09 9.92
N TYR A 4 -4.23 16.09 10.74
CA TYR A 4 -4.38 14.69 10.40
C TYR A 4 -5.85 14.30 10.21
N VAL A 5 -6.70 14.69 11.18
CA VAL A 5 -8.13 14.42 11.15
C VAL A 5 -8.79 15.14 9.96
N GLU A 6 -8.36 16.37 9.65
CA GLU A 6 -8.75 17.09 8.43
C GLU A 6 -8.41 16.30 7.16
N ALA A 7 -7.15 15.88 7.00
CA ALA A 7 -6.72 15.13 5.82
C ALA A 7 -7.39 13.75 5.68
N ALA A 8 -7.60 13.04 6.80
CA ALA A 8 -8.28 11.75 6.82
C ALA A 8 -9.76 11.90 6.42
N VAL A 9 -10.46 12.90 6.98
CA VAL A 9 -11.83 13.24 6.60
C VAL A 9 -11.89 13.61 5.11
N ASP A 10 -11.00 14.49 4.64
CA ASP A 10 -10.97 14.91 3.23
C ASP A 10 -10.72 13.74 2.28
N SER A 11 -9.85 12.80 2.64
CA SER A 11 -9.57 11.58 1.86
C SER A 11 -10.78 10.66 1.76
N GLU A 12 -11.49 10.43 2.88
CA GLU A 12 -12.73 9.63 2.88
C GLU A 12 -13.82 10.29 2.04
N ILE A 13 -13.96 11.61 2.15
CA ILE A 13 -14.89 12.42 1.36
C ILE A 13 -14.55 12.35 -0.14
N GLN A 14 -13.28 12.48 -0.51
CA GLN A 14 -12.85 12.42 -1.90
C GLN A 14 -13.02 11.01 -2.49
N THR A 15 -12.72 9.98 -1.72
CA THR A 15 -12.93 8.59 -2.11
C THR A 15 -14.42 8.31 -2.37
N LEU A 16 -15.30 8.83 -1.51
CA LEU A 16 -16.74 8.74 -1.71
C LEU A 16 -17.17 9.44 -3.00
N ARG A 17 -16.72 10.67 -3.24
CA ARG A 17 -17.04 11.44 -4.45
C ARG A 17 -16.65 10.72 -5.74
N CYS A 18 -15.51 10.04 -5.75
CA CYS A 18 -15.04 9.30 -6.92
C CYS A 18 -15.73 7.93 -7.11
N THR A 19 -16.70 7.55 -6.26
CA THR A 19 -17.38 6.26 -6.34
C THR A 19 -18.50 6.26 -7.38
N SER A 20 -18.35 5.45 -8.44
CA SER A 20 -19.35 5.34 -9.52
C SER A 20 -20.39 4.23 -9.31
N SER A 21 -20.06 3.17 -8.56
CA SER A 21 -20.91 2.00 -8.27
C SER A 21 -20.84 1.58 -6.79
N GLY A 22 -21.90 0.98 -6.25
CA GLY A 22 -21.92 0.57 -4.83
C GLY A 22 -21.99 1.76 -3.85
N ARG A 23 -22.59 2.87 -4.30
CA ARG A 23 -22.61 4.17 -3.62
C ARG A 23 -23.12 4.08 -2.18
N ALA A 24 -24.21 3.35 -1.94
CA ALA A 24 -24.74 3.12 -0.60
C ALA A 24 -23.74 2.44 0.35
N CYS A 25 -22.98 1.47 -0.14
CA CYS A 25 -21.92 0.80 0.62
C CYS A 25 -20.73 1.73 0.87
N ALA A 26 -20.30 2.47 -0.15
CA ALA A 26 -19.22 3.47 -0.01
C ALA A 26 -19.58 4.57 0.99
N THR A 27 -20.80 5.13 0.92
CA THR A 27 -21.32 6.11 1.88
C THR A 27 -21.30 5.55 3.30
N PHE A 28 -21.74 4.31 3.50
CA PHE A 28 -21.70 3.67 4.81
C PHE A 28 -20.27 3.49 5.34
N ARG A 29 -19.31 3.07 4.50
CA ARG A 29 -17.91 2.88 4.89
C ARG A 29 -17.24 4.20 5.26
N ALA A 30 -17.38 5.23 4.42
CA ALA A 30 -16.85 6.56 4.70
C ALA A 30 -17.46 7.13 6.00
N ALA A 31 -18.76 6.93 6.20
CA ALA A 31 -19.43 7.32 7.44
C ALA A 31 -18.95 6.56 8.68
N ALA A 32 -18.62 5.26 8.55
CA ALA A 32 -18.04 4.49 9.64
C ALA A 32 -16.59 4.90 9.96
N ALA A 33 -15.79 5.24 8.95
CA ALA A 33 -14.45 5.77 9.15
C ALA A 33 -14.47 7.13 9.87
N ILE A 34 -15.26 8.08 9.36
CA ILE A 34 -15.43 9.41 9.99
C ILE A 34 -16.07 9.29 11.39
N GLY A 35 -17.01 8.36 11.56
CA GLY A 35 -17.62 8.07 12.87
C GLY A 35 -16.60 7.67 13.95
N GLY A 36 -15.48 7.04 13.59
CA GLY A 36 -14.39 6.75 14.51
C GLY A 36 -13.78 8.02 15.12
N PHE A 37 -13.57 9.06 14.31
CA PHE A 37 -13.06 10.35 14.78
C PHE A 37 -14.11 11.14 15.57
N VAL A 38 -15.39 11.01 15.22
CA VAL A 38 -16.50 11.57 16.01
C VAL A 38 -16.55 10.93 17.39
N GLY A 39 -16.45 9.60 17.47
CA GLY A 39 -16.42 8.87 18.74
C GLY A 39 -15.23 9.21 19.63
N ALA A 40 -14.12 9.65 19.03
CA ALA A 40 -12.94 10.13 19.74
C ALA A 40 -12.98 11.62 20.10
N GLY A 41 -14.02 12.35 19.70
CA GLY A 41 -14.14 13.80 19.94
C GLY A 41 -13.28 14.68 19.02
N GLU A 42 -12.70 14.10 17.96
CA GLU A 42 -11.78 14.79 17.04
C GLU A 42 -12.51 15.52 15.91
N VAL A 43 -13.69 15.02 15.53
CA VAL A 43 -14.57 15.60 14.50
C VAL A 43 -15.93 15.93 15.12
N ASP A 44 -16.44 17.14 14.87
CA ASP A 44 -17.83 17.46 15.19
C ASP A 44 -18.77 16.60 14.34
N ARG A 45 -19.67 15.86 15.02
CA ARG A 45 -20.62 14.96 14.35
C ARG A 45 -21.41 15.66 13.25
N SER A 46 -21.88 16.87 13.51
CA SER A 46 -22.71 17.62 12.56
C SER A 46 -21.88 18.04 11.34
N ALA A 47 -20.62 18.40 11.52
CA ALA A 47 -19.69 18.69 10.42
C ALA A 47 -19.41 17.44 9.56
N GLY A 48 -19.15 16.29 10.19
CA GLY A 48 -18.96 15.01 9.50
C GLY A 48 -20.20 14.60 8.69
N GLU A 49 -21.40 14.67 9.29
CA GLU A 49 -22.67 14.35 8.61
C GLU A 49 -22.91 15.25 7.40
N ARG A 50 -22.65 16.56 7.50
CA ARG A 50 -22.80 17.51 6.38
C ARG A 50 -21.84 17.21 5.23
N ALA A 51 -20.56 16.96 5.52
CA ALA A 51 -19.56 16.67 4.51
C ALA A 51 -19.89 15.37 3.75
N LEU A 52 -20.26 14.33 4.50
CA LEU A 52 -20.67 13.03 3.94
C LEU A 52 -21.94 13.15 3.10
N LEU A 53 -22.91 13.96 3.53
CA LEU A 53 -24.14 14.15 2.78
C LEU A 53 -23.86 14.85 1.45
N SER A 54 -23.06 15.92 1.44
CA SER A 54 -22.63 16.59 0.21
C SER A 54 -21.98 15.60 -0.76
N ALA A 55 -20.99 14.84 -0.29
CA ALA A 55 -20.27 13.87 -1.10
C ALA A 55 -21.17 12.74 -1.63
N ALA A 56 -22.09 12.23 -0.80
CA ALA A 56 -23.00 11.16 -1.22
C ALA A 56 -23.98 11.63 -2.30
N LEU A 57 -24.49 12.86 -2.21
CA LEU A 57 -25.37 13.44 -3.22
C LEU A 57 -24.65 13.63 -4.56
N GLU A 58 -23.38 14.01 -4.55
CA GLU A 58 -22.55 14.13 -5.76
C GLU A 58 -22.39 12.79 -6.50
N THR A 59 -22.46 11.66 -5.79
CA THR A 59 -22.50 10.33 -6.43
C THR A 59 -23.86 10.00 -7.07
N GLY A 60 -24.89 10.81 -6.85
CA GLY A 60 -26.27 10.56 -7.29
C GLY A 60 -27.04 9.60 -6.39
N LEU A 61 -26.64 9.41 -5.13
CA LEU A 61 -27.42 8.65 -4.14
C LEU A 61 -28.59 9.53 -3.64
N PRO A 62 -29.84 9.02 -3.58
CA PRO A 62 -30.97 9.79 -3.08
C PRO A 62 -30.76 10.26 -1.63
N GLU A 63 -31.10 11.52 -1.34
CA GLU A 63 -30.83 12.16 -0.04
C GLU A 63 -31.34 11.34 1.16
N ARG A 64 -32.59 10.88 1.09
CA ARG A 64 -33.20 10.07 2.16
C ARG A 64 -32.42 8.78 2.44
N GLU A 65 -31.90 8.15 1.40
CA GLU A 65 -31.11 6.94 1.51
C GLU A 65 -29.71 7.24 2.07
N ALA A 66 -29.06 8.29 1.56
CA ALA A 66 -27.76 8.77 2.04
C ALA A 66 -27.78 9.06 3.54
N ILE A 67 -28.78 9.79 4.04
CA ILE A 67 -28.94 10.09 5.47
C ILE A 67 -29.01 8.80 6.30
N GLY A 68 -29.72 7.78 5.81
CA GLY A 68 -29.84 6.49 6.49
C GLY A 68 -28.49 5.75 6.60
N HIS A 69 -27.69 5.74 5.54
CA HIS A 69 -26.36 5.13 5.54
C HIS A 69 -25.36 5.91 6.40
N ILE A 70 -25.39 7.23 6.33
CA ILE A 70 -24.51 8.12 7.11
C ILE A 70 -24.75 7.90 8.60
N ARG A 71 -26.01 7.96 9.06
CA ARG A 71 -26.34 7.78 10.48
C ARG A 71 -25.89 6.42 11.02
N ARG A 72 -26.17 5.34 10.27
CA ARG A 72 -25.75 3.99 10.67
C ARG A 72 -24.24 3.82 10.66
N GLY A 73 -23.56 4.42 9.67
CA GLY A 73 -22.10 4.41 9.57
C GLY A 73 -21.46 5.14 10.74
N ILE A 74 -21.86 6.39 11.02
CA ILE A 74 -21.32 7.17 12.14
C ILE A 74 -21.54 6.45 13.47
N LEU A 75 -22.76 5.96 13.74
CA LEU A 75 -23.03 5.18 14.95
C LEU A 75 -22.18 3.91 15.07
N ARG A 76 -21.79 3.30 13.95
CA ARG A 76 -20.88 2.16 13.93
C ARG A 76 -19.45 2.59 14.24
N GLY A 77 -19.00 3.70 13.65
CA GLY A 77 -17.67 4.27 13.89
C GLY A 77 -17.49 4.79 15.31
N GLU A 78 -18.51 5.43 15.89
CA GLU A 78 -18.49 5.95 17.26
C GLU A 78 -18.23 4.84 18.29
N LYS A 79 -18.63 3.59 17.99
CA LYS A 79 -18.36 2.41 18.83
C LYS A 79 -16.90 1.93 18.75
N THR A 80 -16.12 2.47 17.84
CA THR A 80 -14.68 2.22 17.66
C THR A 80 -13.92 3.55 17.59
N PRO A 81 -13.82 4.31 18.70
CA PRO A 81 -13.19 5.63 18.71
C PRO A 81 -11.75 5.61 18.20
N ARG A 82 -11.42 6.52 17.28
CA ARG A 82 -10.08 6.73 16.71
C ARG A 82 -9.46 8.00 17.29
N THR A 83 -8.69 7.86 18.36
CA THR A 83 -7.94 8.97 18.96
C THR A 83 -6.67 9.28 18.16
N VAL A 84 -6.06 10.46 18.38
CA VAL A 84 -4.75 10.85 17.83
C VAL A 84 -3.63 10.65 18.88
N PRO A 85 -2.86 9.54 18.84
CA PRO A 85 -1.71 9.32 19.74
C PRO A 85 -0.39 10.05 19.43
N ASP A 86 0.37 10.27 20.52
CA ASP A 86 1.71 10.87 20.55
C ASP A 86 2.80 10.01 19.87
N ALA A 87 3.74 10.70 19.21
CA ALA A 87 4.69 10.18 18.21
C ALA A 87 5.87 9.35 18.78
N LEU A 88 6.19 8.21 18.13
CA LEU A 88 7.35 7.36 18.47
C LEU A 88 8.37 7.12 17.32
N PHE A 89 8.26 7.76 16.15
CA PHE A 89 9.07 7.39 14.97
C PHE A 89 10.41 8.13 14.76
N HIS A 90 10.79 9.08 15.62
CA HIS A 90 12.01 9.88 15.39
C HIS A 90 13.37 9.22 15.74
N ARG A 91 13.50 7.89 15.81
CA ARG A 91 14.82 7.28 16.08
C ARG A 91 15.75 7.25 14.86
N ASN A 92 16.49 8.35 14.74
CA ASN A 92 17.90 8.51 14.31
C ASN A 92 18.34 7.97 12.93
N LEU A 93 17.92 8.64 11.85
CA LEU A 93 18.63 8.60 10.55
C LEU A 93 20.14 8.88 10.67
N ASN A 94 20.57 9.58 11.73
CA ASN A 94 21.98 9.92 11.97
C ASN A 94 22.89 8.72 12.21
N SER A 95 22.36 7.53 12.54
CA SER A 95 23.18 6.33 12.74
C SER A 95 23.40 5.50 11.47
N LEU A 96 22.69 5.80 10.37
CA LEU A 96 22.86 5.09 9.09
C LEU A 96 23.95 5.76 8.24
N ALA A 97 24.85 4.96 7.68
CA ALA A 97 25.90 5.47 6.79
C ALA A 97 25.30 5.93 5.44
N SER A 98 25.78 7.07 4.94
CA SER A 98 25.40 7.54 3.61
C SER A 98 25.86 6.56 2.53
N PHE A 99 24.95 6.13 1.66
CA PHE A 99 25.24 5.19 0.59
C PHE A 99 25.56 5.94 -0.70
N ARG A 100 26.72 5.65 -1.30
CA ARG A 100 27.14 6.20 -2.58
C ARG A 100 27.07 5.14 -3.66
N ALA A 101 26.27 5.39 -4.69
CA ALA A 101 26.27 4.57 -5.90
C ALA A 101 27.66 4.60 -6.56
N ARG A 102 28.11 3.44 -7.06
CA ARG A 102 29.23 3.37 -8.00
C ARG A 102 28.87 4.15 -9.27
N PRO A 103 29.83 4.78 -9.96
CA PRO A 103 29.57 5.42 -11.25
C PRO A 103 28.95 4.40 -12.21
N ALA A 104 27.75 4.69 -12.71
CA ALA A 104 27.06 3.82 -13.64
C ALA A 104 27.68 3.94 -15.05
N ALA A 105 27.81 2.82 -15.75
CA ALA A 105 27.97 2.84 -17.20
C ALA A 105 26.70 3.44 -17.84
N PRO A 106 26.79 4.17 -18.95
CA PRO A 106 25.63 4.79 -19.58
C PRO A 106 24.57 3.73 -19.92
N ALA A 107 23.34 3.95 -19.45
CA ALA A 107 22.22 3.06 -19.74
C ALA A 107 21.87 3.13 -21.23
N ARG A 108 21.74 1.98 -21.89
CA ARG A 108 21.19 1.89 -23.25
C ARG A 108 19.70 2.21 -23.21
N THR A 109 19.30 3.29 -23.87
CA THR A 109 17.90 3.64 -24.12
C THR A 109 17.36 2.80 -25.27
N GLU A 110 16.91 1.59 -24.99
CA GLU A 110 16.07 0.85 -25.94
C GLU A 110 14.60 1.22 -25.69
N ALA A 111 13.94 1.74 -26.72
CA ALA A 111 12.50 1.97 -26.72
C ALA A 111 11.78 0.61 -26.73
N GLN A 112 11.54 0.06 -25.53
CA GLN A 112 10.79 -1.19 -25.36
C GLN A 112 9.29 -0.90 -25.52
N ALA A 113 8.61 -1.73 -26.32
CA ALA A 113 7.15 -1.76 -26.40
C ALA A 113 6.55 -1.86 -24.98
N SER A 114 5.43 -1.16 -24.75
CA SER A 114 4.75 -1.19 -23.46
C SER A 114 4.52 -2.64 -23.02
N PRO A 115 4.99 -3.03 -21.82
CA PRO A 115 4.90 -4.42 -21.40
C PRO A 115 3.43 -4.84 -21.31
N ALA A 116 3.08 -6.03 -21.81
CA ALA A 116 1.73 -6.56 -21.69
C ALA A 116 1.32 -6.64 -20.20
N ARG A 117 0.16 -6.06 -19.86
CA ARG A 117 -0.43 -6.08 -18.51
C ARG A 117 -1.73 -6.89 -18.52
N PRO A 118 -2.17 -7.40 -17.36
CA PRO A 118 -3.53 -7.92 -17.23
C PRO A 118 -4.57 -6.84 -17.57
N PRO A 119 -5.78 -7.21 -18.04
CA PRO A 119 -6.87 -6.26 -18.24
C PRO A 119 -7.23 -5.56 -16.92
N GLN A 120 -7.26 -4.23 -16.91
CA GLN A 120 -7.45 -3.43 -15.69
C GLN A 120 -8.74 -3.80 -14.94
N GLN A 121 -9.83 -4.04 -15.67
CA GLN A 121 -11.11 -4.41 -15.07
C GLN A 121 -11.03 -5.76 -14.34
N GLU A 122 -10.26 -6.71 -14.86
CA GLU A 122 -10.06 -8.01 -14.20
C GLU A 122 -9.18 -7.89 -12.96
N VAL A 123 -8.17 -7.00 -12.97
CA VAL A 123 -7.35 -6.68 -11.79
C VAL A 123 -8.23 -6.11 -10.68
N VAL A 124 -9.05 -5.11 -10.99
CA VAL A 124 -9.97 -4.48 -10.05
C VAL A 124 -11.01 -5.48 -9.54
N ALA A 125 -11.56 -6.32 -10.44
CA ALA A 125 -12.54 -7.34 -10.08
C ALA A 125 -11.96 -8.39 -9.12
N LEU A 126 -10.76 -8.93 -9.42
CA LEU A 126 -10.13 -9.93 -8.56
C LEU A 126 -9.77 -9.35 -7.19
N TRP A 127 -9.24 -8.12 -7.15
CA TRP A 127 -8.98 -7.42 -5.89
C TRP A 127 -10.28 -7.19 -5.09
N GLY A 128 -11.33 -6.72 -5.75
CA GLY A 128 -12.64 -6.44 -5.14
C GLY A 128 -13.37 -7.68 -4.63
N ALA A 129 -13.18 -8.83 -5.28
CA ALA A 129 -13.73 -10.12 -4.87
C ALA A 129 -12.90 -10.81 -3.77
N SER A 130 -11.73 -10.26 -3.41
CA SER A 130 -10.88 -10.80 -2.35
C SER A 130 -11.27 -10.26 -0.98
N LEU A 131 -11.02 -11.07 0.05
CA LEU A 131 -11.39 -10.80 1.44
C LEU A 131 -10.27 -10.05 2.16
N ALA A 132 -10.61 -9.49 3.32
CA ALA A 132 -9.62 -9.03 4.28
C ALA A 132 -8.78 -10.23 4.76
N VAL A 133 -7.48 -10.02 5.02
CA VAL A 133 -6.55 -11.12 5.33
C VAL A 133 -6.88 -11.83 6.66
N GLY A 134 -7.53 -11.16 7.60
CA GLY A 134 -8.01 -11.69 8.87
C GLY A 134 -9.32 -12.47 8.77
N ASP A 135 -10.08 -12.30 7.69
CA ASP A 135 -11.32 -13.06 7.43
C ASP A 135 -11.05 -14.49 6.92
N ASP A 136 -9.80 -14.82 6.57
CA ASP A 136 -9.37 -16.17 6.16
C ASP A 136 -8.39 -16.77 7.18
N ALA A 137 -8.76 -17.93 7.73
CA ALA A 137 -7.98 -18.57 8.79
C ALA A 137 -6.56 -19.00 8.34
N GLU A 138 -6.37 -19.36 7.08
CA GLU A 138 -5.05 -19.77 6.57
C GLU A 138 -4.14 -18.57 6.37
N ALA A 139 -4.68 -17.44 5.87
CA ALA A 139 -3.97 -16.18 5.80
C ALA A 139 -3.62 -15.65 7.20
N ALA A 140 -4.57 -15.65 8.14
CA ALA A 140 -4.29 -15.29 9.53
C ALA A 140 -3.17 -16.16 10.14
N ALA A 141 -3.17 -17.47 9.88
CA ALA A 141 -2.11 -18.37 10.30
C ALA A 141 -0.76 -18.06 9.63
N TRP A 142 -0.74 -17.60 8.38
CA TRP A 142 0.47 -17.12 7.72
C TRP A 142 1.05 -15.88 8.43
N PHE A 143 0.21 -14.92 8.79
CA PHE A 143 0.63 -13.75 9.59
C PHE A 143 1.16 -14.16 10.97
N ALA A 144 0.48 -15.10 11.65
CA ALA A 144 0.94 -15.65 12.93
C ALA A 144 2.36 -16.25 12.83
N ARG A 145 2.61 -17.08 11.80
CA ARG A 145 3.95 -17.63 11.54
C ARG A 145 4.98 -16.55 11.21
N ARG A 146 4.61 -15.55 10.41
CA ARG A 146 5.54 -14.52 9.91
C ARG A 146 5.89 -13.47 10.95
N PHE A 147 4.94 -13.06 11.78
CA PHE A 147 5.07 -11.91 12.69
C PHE A 147 4.99 -12.28 14.17
N GLY A 148 4.69 -13.54 14.51
CA GLY A 148 4.67 -14.02 15.90
C GLY A 148 3.66 -13.26 16.75
N SER A 149 4.10 -12.76 17.91
CA SER A 149 3.25 -11.99 18.84
C SER A 149 2.69 -10.69 18.24
N ALA A 150 3.32 -10.15 17.20
CA ALA A 150 2.85 -8.95 16.50
C ALA A 150 1.82 -9.24 15.39
N ALA A 151 1.45 -10.50 15.16
CA ALA A 151 0.59 -10.87 14.03
C ALA A 151 -0.75 -10.14 14.00
N THR A 152 -1.41 -10.00 15.15
CA THR A 152 -2.68 -9.25 15.25
C THR A 152 -2.53 -7.80 14.80
N TRP A 153 -1.43 -7.14 15.19
CA TRP A 153 -1.12 -5.78 14.76
C TRP A 153 -0.94 -5.71 13.25
N PHE A 154 -0.09 -6.58 12.69
CA PHE A 154 0.20 -6.58 11.25
C PHE A 154 -1.05 -6.91 10.41
N LEU A 155 -1.91 -7.80 10.88
CA LEU A 155 -3.20 -8.08 10.26
C LEU A 155 -4.07 -6.81 10.21
N GLN A 156 -4.29 -6.17 11.37
CA GLN A 156 -5.10 -4.96 11.47
C GLN A 156 -4.57 -3.82 10.60
N GLN A 157 -3.26 -3.59 10.60
CA GLN A 157 -2.66 -2.54 9.77
C GLN A 157 -2.69 -2.87 8.27
N THR A 158 -2.54 -4.15 7.92
CA THR A 158 -2.70 -4.60 6.52
C THR A 158 -4.10 -4.30 6.00
N GLU A 159 -5.12 -4.56 6.81
CA GLU A 159 -6.51 -4.31 6.44
C GLU A 159 -6.86 -2.83 6.44
N LEU A 160 -6.42 -2.10 7.47
CA LEU A 160 -6.64 -0.66 7.61
C LEU A 160 -6.14 0.10 6.38
N TRP A 161 -4.94 -0.23 5.92
CA TRP A 161 -4.29 0.41 4.78
C TRP A 161 -4.52 -0.33 3.45
N ASP A 162 -5.35 -1.37 3.44
CA ASP A 162 -5.66 -2.23 2.28
C ASP A 162 -4.37 -2.72 1.56
N LEU A 163 -3.31 -3.03 2.31
CA LEU A 163 -1.97 -3.36 1.76
C LEU A 163 -1.95 -4.71 1.05
N ALA A 164 -2.74 -5.66 1.55
CA ALA A 164 -2.88 -6.99 0.99
C ALA A 164 -4.30 -7.53 1.25
N ARG A 165 -4.72 -8.48 0.41
CA ARG A 165 -5.98 -9.20 0.54
C ARG A 165 -5.76 -10.70 0.41
N VAL A 166 -6.75 -11.49 0.81
CA VAL A 166 -6.75 -12.93 0.60
C VAL A 166 -7.81 -13.33 -0.41
N MET A 167 -7.37 -14.08 -1.41
CA MET A 167 -8.21 -14.64 -2.44
C MET A 167 -8.97 -15.87 -1.91
N PRO A 168 -10.32 -15.94 -2.04
CA PRO A 168 -11.08 -17.14 -1.67
C PRO A 168 -10.58 -18.38 -2.41
N ALA A 169 -10.63 -19.54 -1.77
CA ALA A 169 -10.08 -20.78 -2.36
C ALA A 169 -10.86 -21.26 -3.60
N ASP A 170 -12.15 -20.94 -3.67
CA ASP A 170 -13.11 -21.35 -4.71
C ASP A 170 -13.38 -20.28 -5.77
N ILE A 171 -12.67 -19.14 -5.71
CA ILE A 171 -12.87 -18.05 -6.67
C ILE A 171 -12.52 -18.50 -8.09
N ARG A 172 -13.31 -18.02 -9.06
CA ARG A 172 -12.97 -18.19 -10.49
C ARG A 172 -11.89 -17.20 -10.89
N LEU A 173 -10.82 -17.72 -11.47
CA LEU A 173 -9.65 -16.91 -11.83
C LEU A 173 -9.52 -16.64 -13.32
N PRO A 174 -9.19 -15.38 -13.71
CA PRO A 174 -8.85 -15.07 -15.09
C PRO A 174 -7.57 -15.80 -15.51
N ARG A 175 -7.37 -16.01 -16.81
CA ARG A 175 -6.26 -16.84 -17.33
C ARG A 175 -4.87 -16.37 -16.94
N TRP A 176 -4.68 -15.06 -16.71
CA TRP A 176 -3.40 -14.53 -16.26
C TRP A 176 -3.12 -14.86 -14.78
N ALA A 177 -4.14 -15.14 -13.95
CA ALA A 177 -3.97 -15.52 -12.54
C ALA A 177 -3.68 -17.03 -12.37
N TRP A 178 -2.81 -17.56 -13.24
CA TRP A 178 -2.44 -18.97 -13.33
C TRP A 178 -0.92 -19.11 -13.35
N SER A 179 -0.46 -20.33 -13.07
CA SER A 179 0.92 -20.77 -13.27
C SER A 179 0.92 -22.05 -14.12
N ARG A 180 2.11 -22.55 -14.45
CA ARG A 180 2.26 -23.87 -15.08
C ARG A 180 1.67 -25.01 -14.24
N ARG A 181 1.55 -24.84 -12.92
CA ARG A 181 1.02 -25.83 -11.99
C ARG A 181 -0.48 -25.69 -11.74
N GLY A 182 -1.13 -24.71 -12.36
CA GLY A 182 -2.56 -24.45 -12.21
C GLY A 182 -2.90 -23.04 -11.72
N PRO A 183 -4.18 -22.77 -11.43
CA PRO A 183 -4.65 -21.49 -10.92
C PRO A 183 -3.98 -21.12 -9.60
N TRP A 184 -3.76 -19.83 -9.33
CA TRP A 184 -3.11 -19.38 -8.10
C TRP A 184 -3.76 -19.94 -6.83
N ALA A 185 -5.10 -19.91 -6.76
CA ALA A 185 -5.85 -20.45 -5.62
C ALA A 185 -5.57 -21.94 -5.41
N GLY A 186 -5.59 -22.75 -6.48
CA GLY A 186 -5.32 -24.18 -6.45
C GLY A 186 -3.87 -24.55 -6.12
N THR A 187 -2.94 -23.60 -6.21
CA THR A 187 -1.54 -23.79 -5.82
C THR A 187 -1.19 -23.16 -4.47
N GLY A 188 -2.18 -22.67 -3.72
CA GLY A 188 -1.99 -22.06 -2.39
C GLY A 188 -1.47 -20.62 -2.42
N HIS A 189 -1.36 -19.99 -3.60
CA HIS A 189 -0.94 -18.60 -3.76
C HIS A 189 -2.12 -17.67 -3.58
N ARG A 190 -2.49 -17.39 -2.33
CA ARG A 190 -3.76 -16.74 -1.99
C ARG A 190 -3.63 -15.32 -1.43
N ILE A 191 -2.48 -14.91 -0.90
CA ILE A 191 -2.30 -13.51 -0.47
C ILE A 191 -1.99 -12.66 -1.70
N LEU A 192 -2.84 -11.68 -2.00
CA LEU A 192 -2.71 -10.78 -3.12
C LEU A 192 -2.11 -9.45 -2.69
N PHE A 193 -1.21 -8.95 -3.51
CA PHE A 193 -0.62 -7.63 -3.42
C PHE A 193 -0.86 -6.84 -4.71
N ARG A 194 -1.22 -5.56 -4.58
CA ARG A 194 -1.32 -4.65 -5.73
C ARG A 194 0.05 -4.19 -6.19
N LEU A 195 0.25 -4.21 -7.49
CA LEU A 195 1.44 -3.67 -8.14
C LEU A 195 1.07 -2.37 -8.86
N TRP A 196 1.74 -1.30 -8.47
CA TRP A 196 1.49 0.07 -8.88
C TRP A 196 2.50 0.51 -9.91
N ASP A 197 2.05 1.22 -10.94
CA ASP A 197 2.95 1.87 -11.88
C ASP A 197 3.31 3.30 -11.45
N HIS A 198 4.19 3.93 -12.23
CA HIS A 198 4.63 5.31 -12.06
C HIS A 198 3.54 6.37 -12.28
N THR A 199 2.29 6.00 -12.48
CA THR A 199 1.14 6.91 -12.57
C THR A 199 0.23 6.82 -11.35
N GLY A 200 0.58 5.97 -10.38
CA GLY A 200 -0.24 5.72 -9.20
C GLY A 200 -1.44 4.82 -9.49
N GLN A 201 -1.41 4.05 -10.58
CA GLN A 201 -2.46 3.08 -10.89
C GLN A 201 -2.03 1.66 -10.52
N ALA A 202 -2.92 0.92 -9.85
CA ALA A 202 -2.73 -0.50 -9.58
C ALA A 202 -3.06 -1.31 -10.85
N VAL A 203 -2.05 -1.60 -11.65
CA VAL A 203 -2.21 -2.20 -13.01
C VAL A 203 -1.93 -3.70 -13.06
N SER A 204 -1.56 -4.30 -11.93
CA SER A 204 -1.31 -5.74 -11.83
C SER A 204 -1.46 -6.21 -10.40
N LEU A 205 -1.53 -7.54 -10.22
CA LEU A 205 -1.45 -8.20 -8.92
C LEU A 205 -0.25 -9.15 -8.86
N ARG A 206 0.15 -9.51 -7.66
CA ARG A 206 1.08 -10.62 -7.39
C ARG A 206 0.49 -11.49 -6.28
N ALA A 207 0.61 -12.80 -6.43
CA ALA A 207 0.02 -13.76 -5.50
C ALA A 207 1.11 -14.49 -4.73
N ARG A 208 1.02 -14.47 -3.40
CA ARG A 208 1.97 -15.10 -2.49
C ARG A 208 1.39 -16.36 -1.88
N SER A 209 2.22 -17.39 -1.77
CA SER A 209 1.90 -18.66 -1.13
C SER A 209 1.70 -18.50 0.38
N LEU A 210 0.66 -19.18 0.88
CA LEU A 210 0.43 -19.38 2.31
C LEU A 210 1.37 -20.44 2.91
N ASP A 211 1.91 -21.33 2.06
CA ASP A 211 2.93 -22.30 2.42
C ASP A 211 4.33 -21.71 2.25
N SER A 212 5.12 -21.72 3.33
CA SER A 212 6.51 -21.26 3.36
C SER A 212 7.48 -22.14 2.55
N ALA A 213 7.11 -23.41 2.32
CA ALA A 213 7.89 -24.36 1.52
C ALA A 213 7.59 -24.28 0.01
N ALA A 214 6.56 -23.53 -0.38
CA ALA A 214 6.19 -23.39 -1.78
C ALA A 214 7.33 -22.82 -2.63
N THR A 215 7.50 -23.43 -3.81
CA THR A 215 8.47 -22.99 -4.81
C THR A 215 7.75 -22.88 -6.17
N PRO A 216 7.54 -21.66 -6.70
CA PRO A 216 7.95 -20.36 -6.16
C PRO A 216 7.15 -19.94 -4.91
N LYS A 217 7.64 -18.96 -4.15
CA LYS A 217 6.90 -18.37 -3.01
C LYS A 217 5.85 -17.35 -3.43
N SER A 218 6.06 -16.72 -4.59
CA SER A 218 5.16 -15.75 -5.19
C SER A 218 5.06 -15.95 -6.70
N LEU A 219 3.89 -15.66 -7.26
CA LEU A 219 3.57 -15.78 -8.67
C LEU A 219 3.15 -14.43 -9.25
N ALA A 220 3.76 -14.09 -10.38
CA ALA A 220 3.33 -12.98 -11.24
C ALA A 220 2.27 -13.46 -12.24
N PRO A 221 1.47 -12.55 -12.83
CA PRO A 221 0.47 -12.91 -13.84
C PRO A 221 1.08 -13.59 -15.06
N SER A 222 0.58 -14.76 -15.42
CA SER A 222 1.01 -15.50 -16.60
C SER A 222 0.82 -14.67 -17.86
N GLY A 223 1.85 -14.66 -18.71
CA GLY A 223 1.84 -13.93 -19.98
C GLY A 223 1.91 -12.41 -19.85
N CYS A 224 2.01 -11.86 -18.65
CA CYS A 224 2.13 -10.42 -18.42
C CYS A 224 3.47 -10.07 -17.79
N SER A 225 3.89 -8.82 -17.98
CA SER A 225 5.06 -8.26 -17.32
C SER A 225 4.69 -7.59 -16.01
N VAL A 226 5.59 -7.66 -15.04
CA VAL A 226 5.56 -6.88 -13.79
C VAL A 226 6.71 -5.87 -13.71
N LYS A 227 7.50 -5.72 -14.79
CA LYS A 227 8.58 -4.72 -14.84
C LYS A 227 8.03 -3.30 -14.69
N GLY A 228 8.75 -2.42 -14.01
CA GLY A 228 8.35 -1.04 -13.76
C GLY A 228 7.15 -0.90 -12.82
N LEU A 229 6.79 -1.96 -12.08
CA LEU A 229 5.73 -1.92 -11.08
C LEU A 229 6.31 -2.20 -9.69
N VAL A 230 5.82 -1.47 -8.69
CA VAL A 230 6.25 -1.58 -7.29
C VAL A 230 5.07 -1.89 -6.39
N LEU A 231 5.34 -2.44 -5.20
CA LEU A 231 4.41 -2.33 -4.09
C LEU A 231 4.49 -0.91 -3.55
N ALA A 232 3.37 -0.36 -3.09
CA ALA A 232 3.32 0.98 -2.53
C ALA A 232 2.25 1.04 -1.44
N ASP A 233 2.59 1.67 -0.32
CA ASP A 233 1.63 2.05 0.71
C ASP A 233 0.80 3.26 0.23
N PRO A 234 -0.23 3.71 0.98
CA PRO A 234 -1.08 4.81 0.53
C PRO A 234 -0.31 6.10 0.18
N LEU A 235 0.74 6.43 0.94
CA LEU A 235 1.57 7.60 0.68
C LEU A 235 2.43 7.41 -0.57
N GLY A 236 3.04 6.24 -0.74
CA GLY A 236 3.78 5.86 -1.94
C GLY A 236 2.90 5.92 -3.19
N CYS A 237 1.63 5.51 -3.10
CA CYS A 237 0.67 5.63 -4.20
C CYS A 237 0.44 7.10 -4.60
N GLN A 238 0.33 8.02 -3.63
CA GLN A 238 0.21 9.45 -3.91
C GLN A 238 1.45 9.98 -4.64
N LEU A 239 2.65 9.62 -4.17
CA LEU A 239 3.90 10.01 -4.82
C LEU A 239 3.97 9.51 -6.27
N LEU A 240 3.59 8.25 -6.51
CA LEU A 240 3.51 7.67 -7.85
C LEU A 240 2.52 8.43 -8.75
N GLY A 241 1.40 8.89 -8.19
CA GLY A 241 0.45 9.78 -8.87
C GLY A 241 0.97 11.20 -9.13
N GLY A 242 2.16 11.55 -8.64
CA GLY A 242 2.75 12.89 -8.74
C GLY A 242 2.33 13.84 -7.62
N LEU A 243 1.65 13.34 -6.59
CA LEU A 243 1.25 14.14 -5.43
C LEU A 243 2.29 13.96 -4.32
N CYS A 244 3.02 15.04 -4.01
CA CYS A 244 3.85 15.13 -2.82
C CYS A 244 3.15 16.04 -1.81
N PRO A 245 2.54 15.50 -0.74
CA PRO A 245 1.81 16.32 0.22
C PRO A 245 2.72 17.33 0.91
N ALA A 246 2.27 18.58 1.04
CA ALA A 246 3.08 19.64 1.65
C ALA A 246 3.33 19.40 3.15
N TRP A 247 2.42 18.68 3.83
CA TRP A 247 2.54 18.33 5.24
C TRP A 247 3.57 17.22 5.51
N TRP A 248 3.97 16.46 4.48
CA TRP A 248 4.85 15.32 4.63
C TRP A 248 6.30 15.77 4.71
N GLN A 249 6.73 16.05 5.93
CA GLN A 249 8.09 16.47 6.29
C GLN A 249 8.45 15.86 7.66
N PRO A 250 9.65 15.28 7.84
CA PRO A 250 10.66 15.07 6.81
C PRO A 250 10.19 14.07 5.73
N ARG A 251 10.62 14.28 4.48
CA ARG A 251 10.33 13.37 3.37
C ARG A 251 11.21 12.13 3.48
N GLU A 252 10.69 11.06 4.03
CA GLU A 252 11.42 9.81 4.26
C GLU A 252 10.85 8.68 3.42
N ILE A 253 11.67 7.95 2.69
CA ILE A 253 11.24 6.84 1.84
C ILE A 253 11.98 5.59 2.28
N VAL A 254 11.26 4.49 2.44
CA VAL A 254 11.84 3.16 2.62
C VAL A 254 11.61 2.34 1.36
N VAL A 255 12.68 1.75 0.83
CA VAL A 255 12.62 0.81 -0.28
C VAL A 255 13.03 -0.57 0.21
N ALA A 256 12.08 -1.49 0.33
CA ALA A 256 12.27 -2.85 0.83
C ALA A 256 12.19 -3.89 -0.30
N GLU A 257 12.87 -5.03 -0.14
CA GLU A 257 12.86 -6.10 -1.13
C GLU A 257 11.76 -7.13 -0.84
N GLY A 258 10.92 -7.40 -1.84
CA GLY A 258 9.86 -8.39 -1.77
C GLY A 258 8.64 -7.98 -0.92
N GLU A 259 7.59 -8.79 -1.01
CA GLU A 259 6.30 -8.44 -0.39
C GLU A 259 6.32 -8.45 1.15
N PRO A 260 6.95 -9.44 1.84
CA PRO A 260 6.92 -9.49 3.30
C PRO A 260 7.68 -8.36 3.98
N ASP A 261 8.80 -7.93 3.41
CA ASP A 261 9.63 -6.90 4.02
C ASP A 261 9.05 -5.52 3.73
N TRP A 262 8.51 -5.31 2.53
CA TRP A 262 7.66 -4.15 2.29
C TRP A 262 6.46 -4.10 3.24
N LEU A 263 5.74 -5.22 3.43
CA LEU A 263 4.60 -5.27 4.33
C LEU A 263 5.00 -4.96 5.78
N LEU A 264 6.17 -5.43 6.22
CA LEU A 264 6.72 -5.11 7.54
C LEU A 264 6.85 -3.59 7.73
N TRP A 265 7.34 -2.87 6.71
CA TRP A 265 7.54 -1.41 6.78
C TRP A 265 6.26 -0.62 6.57
N ALA A 266 5.46 -0.99 5.56
CA ALA A 266 4.20 -0.32 5.26
C ALA A 266 3.19 -0.44 6.40
N ALA A 267 3.12 -1.60 7.07
CA ALA A 267 2.19 -1.84 8.17
C ALA A 267 2.70 -1.33 9.54
N ARG A 268 3.90 -0.76 9.60
CA ARG A 268 4.42 -0.12 10.82
C ARG A 268 3.86 1.26 11.04
N GLN A 269 3.47 1.94 9.97
CA GLN A 269 2.88 3.27 10.07
C GLN A 269 1.61 3.18 10.91
N ARG A 270 1.65 3.79 12.08
CA ARG A 270 0.48 3.89 12.92
C ARG A 270 -0.45 4.93 12.31
N GLU A 271 -1.75 4.68 12.39
CA GLU A 271 -2.79 5.69 12.10
C GLU A 271 -2.52 7.01 12.86
N THR A 272 -1.88 6.88 14.01
CA THR A 272 -1.63 7.91 15.01
C THR A 272 -0.43 8.79 14.70
N GLU A 273 0.49 8.31 13.86
CA GLU A 273 1.70 9.03 13.53
C GLU A 273 1.47 9.88 12.30
N ALA A 274 1.52 11.20 12.51
CA ALA A 274 1.35 12.19 11.45
C ALA A 274 2.36 12.04 10.29
N GLN A 275 3.47 11.32 10.52
CA GLN A 275 4.63 11.24 9.64
C GLN A 275 5.22 9.83 9.69
N GLY A 276 4.87 9.02 8.70
CA GLY A 276 5.56 7.77 8.39
C GLY A 276 6.35 7.92 7.09
N PRO A 277 7.35 7.04 6.85
CA PRO A 277 8.00 6.99 5.56
C PRO A 277 7.03 6.48 4.49
N ALA A 278 7.18 6.95 3.26
CA ALA A 278 6.53 6.29 2.13
C ALA A 278 7.27 4.99 1.84
N CYS A 279 6.55 3.88 1.75
CA CYS A 279 7.15 2.56 1.62
C CYS A 279 6.93 1.97 0.22
N PHE A 280 8.03 1.69 -0.47
CA PHE A 280 8.04 0.96 -1.74
C PHE A 280 8.61 -0.45 -1.56
N GLY A 281 7.95 -1.43 -2.16
CA GLY A 281 8.43 -2.80 -2.24
C GLY A 281 8.87 -3.12 -3.65
N ILE A 282 10.07 -3.68 -3.79
CA ILE A 282 10.68 -3.93 -5.09
C ILE A 282 11.13 -5.39 -5.25
N GLU A 283 11.19 -5.77 -6.52
CA GLU A 283 11.61 -7.09 -7.01
C GLU A 283 12.42 -6.87 -8.30
N SER A 284 12.92 -7.95 -8.90
CA SER A 284 13.67 -7.86 -10.15
C SER A 284 12.90 -7.09 -11.24
N GLY A 285 13.49 -5.98 -11.70
CA GLY A 285 12.92 -5.12 -12.74
C GLY A 285 11.79 -4.19 -12.29
N ALA A 286 11.48 -4.12 -11.00
CA ALA A 286 10.44 -3.23 -10.46
C ALA A 286 10.84 -1.75 -10.54
N TRP A 287 12.05 -1.42 -10.09
CA TRP A 287 12.55 -0.04 -10.09
C TRP A 287 12.87 0.44 -11.52
N SER A 288 12.34 1.59 -11.91
CA SER A 288 12.52 2.19 -13.23
C SER A 288 12.79 3.70 -13.13
N PRO A 289 13.33 4.35 -14.18
CA PRO A 289 13.51 5.81 -14.18
C PRO A 289 12.20 6.55 -13.88
N GLN A 290 11.08 6.10 -14.44
CA GLN A 290 9.78 6.72 -14.23
C GLN A 290 9.32 6.64 -12.77
N ILE A 291 9.66 5.55 -12.05
CA ILE A 291 9.41 5.45 -10.60
C ILE A 291 10.36 6.38 -9.83
N ALA A 292 11.64 6.43 -10.22
CA ALA A 292 12.63 7.30 -9.58
C ALA A 292 12.30 8.80 -9.75
N ASP A 293 11.64 9.18 -10.86
CA ASP A 293 11.19 10.56 -11.11
C ASP A 293 10.05 10.98 -10.18
N ARG A 294 9.35 10.02 -9.58
CA ARG A 294 8.28 10.28 -8.58
C ARG A 294 8.82 10.51 -7.18
N VAL A 295 10.10 10.23 -6.93
CA VAL A 295 10.75 10.53 -5.66
C VAL A 295 11.05 12.03 -5.57
N PRO A 296 10.53 12.74 -4.55
CA PRO A 296 10.78 14.17 -4.41
C PRO A 296 12.27 14.48 -4.16
N THR A 297 12.72 15.61 -4.69
CA THR A 297 14.01 16.19 -4.31
C THR A 297 14.06 16.44 -2.80
N ASP A 298 15.26 16.30 -2.23
CA ASP A 298 15.63 16.43 -0.81
C ASP A 298 15.10 15.32 0.12
N ALA A 299 14.41 14.32 -0.42
CA ALA A 299 13.99 13.14 0.33
C ALA A 299 15.19 12.35 0.89
N SER A 300 15.00 11.80 2.07
CA SER A 300 15.87 10.78 2.67
C SER A 300 15.36 9.41 2.26
N VAL A 301 16.17 8.64 1.53
CA VAL A 301 15.80 7.32 0.99
C VAL A 301 16.64 6.24 1.66
N VAL A 302 15.98 5.34 2.38
CA VAL A 302 16.57 4.20 3.08
C VAL A 302 16.35 2.93 2.25
N ILE A 303 17.43 2.38 1.71
CA ILE A 303 17.41 1.16 0.91
C ILE A 303 17.63 -0.05 1.82
N ARG A 304 16.64 -0.95 1.87
CA ARG A 304 16.62 -2.17 2.68
C ARG A 304 16.46 -3.44 1.85
N THR A 305 17.08 -3.46 0.67
CA THR A 305 17.25 -4.69 -0.10
C THR A 305 18.18 -5.67 0.61
N HIS A 306 18.15 -6.95 0.26
CA HIS A 306 19.05 -7.93 0.84
C HIS A 306 20.51 -7.63 0.50
N HIS A 307 21.45 -8.04 1.36
CA HIS A 307 22.89 -7.95 1.09
C HIS A 307 23.42 -9.16 0.31
N ASP A 308 22.73 -9.53 -0.76
CA ASP A 308 23.14 -10.54 -1.72
C ASP A 308 23.35 -9.92 -3.12
N GLU A 309 23.80 -10.70 -4.10
CA GLU A 309 24.12 -10.17 -5.43
C GLU A 309 22.92 -9.48 -6.11
N PRO A 310 21.68 -10.04 -6.11
CA PRO A 310 20.49 -9.32 -6.57
C PRO A 310 20.22 -8.03 -5.79
N GLY A 311 20.18 -8.08 -4.46
CA GLY A 311 19.84 -6.94 -3.62
C GLY A 311 20.86 -5.80 -3.71
N GLU A 312 22.14 -6.10 -3.90
CA GLU A 312 23.19 -5.11 -4.17
C GLU A 312 23.00 -4.44 -5.54
N ARG A 313 22.60 -5.19 -6.58
CA ARG A 313 22.27 -4.61 -7.89
C ARG A 313 21.08 -3.66 -7.79
N TYR A 314 20.04 -4.01 -7.05
CA TYR A 314 18.88 -3.14 -6.82
C TYR A 314 19.29 -1.86 -6.09
N ALA A 315 20.07 -1.98 -5.02
CA ALA A 315 20.56 -0.83 -4.26
C ALA A 315 21.37 0.14 -5.14
N GLN A 316 22.27 -0.37 -5.97
CA GLN A 316 23.04 0.45 -6.91
C GLN A 316 22.14 1.14 -7.94
N GLN A 317 21.15 0.44 -8.49
CA GLN A 317 20.21 0.99 -9.46
C GLN A 317 19.40 2.15 -8.86
N ILE A 318 18.84 1.96 -7.66
CA ILE A 318 18.07 2.99 -6.95
C ILE A 318 18.97 4.19 -6.67
N ALA A 319 20.14 3.94 -6.07
CA ALA A 319 21.04 5.01 -5.67
C ALA A 319 21.57 5.82 -6.86
N ALA A 320 21.84 5.17 -8.00
CA ALA A 320 22.24 5.85 -9.22
C ALA A 320 21.14 6.78 -9.75
N SER A 321 19.88 6.32 -9.75
CA SER A 321 18.73 7.10 -10.27
C SER A 321 18.35 8.32 -9.42
N LEU A 322 18.74 8.34 -8.14
CA LEU A 322 18.42 9.40 -7.18
C LEU A 322 19.61 10.30 -6.82
N ARG A 323 20.77 10.00 -7.39
CA ARG A 323 22.03 10.69 -7.11
C ARG A 323 21.90 12.19 -7.39
N GLY A 324 22.38 13.02 -6.46
CA GLY A 324 22.40 14.47 -6.59
C GLY A 324 21.07 15.17 -6.26
N ARG A 325 19.99 14.42 -6.01
CA ARG A 325 18.68 14.97 -5.63
C ARG A 325 18.17 14.48 -4.27
N CYS A 326 18.64 13.34 -3.80
CA CYS A 326 18.20 12.73 -2.54
C CYS A 326 19.37 12.39 -1.62
N ARG A 327 19.09 12.28 -0.31
CA ARG A 327 20.00 11.72 0.69
C ARG A 327 19.75 10.22 0.76
N ILE A 328 20.77 9.41 0.49
CA ILE A 328 20.58 7.96 0.32
C ILE A 328 21.31 7.23 1.44
N PHE A 329 20.61 6.30 2.07
CA PHE A 329 21.07 5.46 3.17
C PHE A 329 20.87 4.00 2.81
N ARG A 330 21.71 3.12 3.36
CA ARG A 330 21.59 1.67 3.24
C ARG A 330 21.48 1.10 4.65
N SER A 331 20.56 0.16 4.87
CA SER A 331 20.52 -0.60 6.13
C SER A 331 21.81 -1.38 6.34
N GLY A 332 22.14 -1.68 7.60
CA GLY A 332 23.20 -2.64 7.91
C GLY A 332 22.79 -4.08 7.57
N VAL A 333 23.79 -4.97 7.52
CA VAL A 333 23.57 -6.42 7.38
C VAL A 333 22.74 -6.94 8.54
N GLY A 334 21.64 -7.65 8.25
CA GLY A 334 20.71 -8.16 9.26
C GLY A 334 19.65 -7.16 9.72
N GLU A 335 19.73 -5.91 9.26
CA GLU A 335 18.73 -4.89 9.56
C GLU A 335 17.63 -4.78 8.51
N GLU A 336 17.69 -5.50 7.40
CA GLU A 336 16.74 -5.37 6.28
C GLU A 336 15.29 -5.51 6.77
N ALA A 337 15.08 -6.45 7.70
CA ALA A 337 13.80 -6.81 8.28
C ALA A 337 13.74 -6.65 9.82
N SER A 338 14.64 -5.88 10.45
CA SER A 338 14.67 -5.71 11.92
C SER A 338 13.29 -5.35 12.46
N ARG A 339 12.73 -6.25 13.27
CA ARG A 339 11.40 -6.22 13.93
C ARG A 339 11.31 -5.17 15.02
#